data_AF-A0A0B2AAL7-F1
#
_entry.id   AF-A0A0B2AAL7-F1
#
_cell.length_a   1.000
_cell.length_b   1.000
_cell.length_c   1.000
_cell.angle_alpha   90.00
_cell.angle_beta   90.00
_cell.angle_gamma   90.00
#
_symmetry.space_group_name_H-M   'P 1'
#
loop_
_entity.id
_entity.type
_entity.pdbx_description
1 polymer ?
#
loop_
_entity_poly.entity_id
_entity_poly.type
_entity_poly.pdbx_seq_one_letter_code
_entity_poly.pdbx_strand_id
1 'polypeptide(L)'
;MKLLTNSAGSYLTGDDIADAVMAYGRALVEEQCAAVVDVPFLNSAGSDQRVQLTVGWGIALNAIYPVESPSELVDDATVDHLKDETARLVKEASPSGDAPFAEPNVAWLPDQCSLVDCF
;
A
#
# COMPACT_ATOMS: atom_id res chain seq x y z
N MET A 1 11.40 13.04 9.52
CA MET A 1 10.73 13.47 8.27
C MET A 1 11.26 12.66 7.09
N LYS A 2 10.39 12.33 6.14
CA LYS A 2 10.72 11.61 4.91
C LYS A 2 10.27 12.38 3.67
N LEU A 3 11.05 12.30 2.61
CA LEU A 3 10.72 12.84 1.31
C LEU A 3 10.13 11.72 0.45
N LEU A 4 8.84 11.81 0.14
CA LEU A 4 8.16 10.94 -0.81
C LEU A 4 8.42 11.44 -2.23
N THR A 5 8.90 10.57 -3.12
CA THR A 5 9.19 10.91 -4.52
C THR A 5 8.52 9.93 -5.47
N ASN A 6 7.79 10.48 -6.45
CA ASN A 6 7.22 9.74 -7.58
C ASN A 6 7.48 10.52 -8.89
N SER A 7 6.83 10.10 -9.99
CA SER A 7 6.96 10.79 -11.29
C SER A 7 6.39 12.21 -11.30
N ALA A 8 5.51 12.56 -10.36
CA ALA A 8 4.88 13.88 -10.28
C ALA A 8 5.75 14.89 -9.51
N GLY A 9 6.56 14.43 -8.55
CA GLY A 9 7.40 15.33 -7.78
C GLY A 9 7.96 14.70 -6.50
N SER A 10 8.38 15.58 -5.59
CA SER A 10 8.89 15.21 -4.26
C SER A 10 8.19 16.00 -3.18
N TYR A 11 7.77 15.32 -2.10
CA TYR A 11 6.90 15.87 -1.07
C TYR A 11 7.45 15.49 0.31
N LEU A 12 7.82 16.49 1.11
CA LEU A 12 8.41 16.29 2.43
C LEU A 12 7.29 16.15 3.47
N THR A 13 7.23 15.02 4.17
CA THR A 13 6.17 14.73 5.14
C THR A 13 6.74 14.07 6.41
N GLY A 14 5.87 13.87 7.40
CA GLY A 14 6.18 13.18 8.66
C GLY A 14 6.69 11.77 8.45
N ASP A 15 7.43 11.22 9.41
CA ASP A 15 7.94 9.86 9.27
C ASP A 15 6.80 8.84 9.30
N ASP A 16 5.87 9.01 10.24
CA ASP A 16 4.70 8.15 10.38
C ASP A 16 3.77 8.22 9.18
N ILE A 17 3.61 9.41 8.61
CA ILE A 17 2.78 9.63 7.42
C ILE A 17 3.41 8.92 6.22
N ALA A 18 4.70 9.14 5.98
CA ALA A 18 5.40 8.49 4.88
C ALA A 18 5.39 6.95 5.02
N ASP A 19 5.57 6.42 6.23
CA ASP A 19 5.50 4.98 6.48
C ASP A 19 4.10 4.42 6.22
N ALA A 20 3.06 5.13 6.64
CA ALA A 20 1.68 4.73 6.38
C ALA A 20 1.36 4.72 4.88
N VAL A 21 1.83 5.74 4.13
CA VAL A 21 1.66 5.79 2.67
C VAL A 21 2.41 4.65 1.98
N MET A 22 3.65 4.36 2.39
CA MET A 22 4.43 3.26 1.81
C MET A 22 3.81 1.89 2.10
N ALA A 23 3.28 1.68 3.31
CA ALA A 23 2.59 0.46 3.69
C ALA A 23 1.30 0.27 2.86
N TYR A 24 0.50 1.32 2.72
CA TYR A 24 -0.72 1.29 1.91
C TYR A 24 -0.43 1.04 0.43
N GLY A 25 0.58 1.73 -0.13
CA GLY A 25 1.03 1.52 -1.50
C GLY A 25 1.47 0.07 -1.75
N ARG A 26 2.16 -0.55 -0.78
CA ARG A 26 2.52 -1.96 -0.87
C ARG A 26 1.29 -2.89 -0.88
N ALA A 27 0.31 -2.66 0.01
CA ALA A 27 -0.92 -3.46 0.01
C ALA A 27 -1.68 -3.36 -1.32
N LEU A 28 -1.72 -2.17 -1.93
CA LEU A 28 -2.30 -1.98 -3.25
C LEU A 28 -1.53 -2.72 -4.37
N VAL A 29 -0.20 -2.80 -4.28
CA VAL A 29 0.62 -3.57 -5.22
C VAL A 29 0.29 -5.05 -5.14
N GLU A 30 0.11 -5.61 -3.93
CA GLU A 30 -0.26 -7.01 -3.72
C GLU A 30 -1.62 -7.34 -4.36
N GLU A 31 -2.58 -6.40 -4.28
CA GLU A 31 -3.90 -6.51 -4.91
C GLU A 31 -3.95 -6.03 -6.38
N GLN A 32 -2.82 -5.69 -7.00
CA GLN A 32 -2.74 -5.14 -8.36
C GLN A 32 -3.65 -3.90 -8.58
N CYS A 33 -3.90 -3.13 -7.52
CA CYS A 33 -4.77 -1.97 -7.49
C CYS A 33 -3.97 -0.66 -7.39
N ALA A 34 -4.62 0.46 -7.65
CA ALA A 34 -4.08 1.79 -7.41
C ALA A 34 -5.15 2.69 -6.78
N ALA A 35 -4.71 3.62 -5.92
CA ALA A 35 -5.58 4.56 -5.24
C ALA A 35 -4.95 5.97 -5.20
N VAL A 36 -5.78 6.98 -4.99
CA VAL A 36 -5.34 8.35 -4.72
C VAL A 36 -5.45 8.62 -3.23
N VAL A 37 -4.34 9.00 -2.61
CA VAL A 37 -4.27 9.37 -1.19
C VAL A 37 -4.01 10.85 -1.04
N ASP A 38 -4.64 11.46 -0.05
CA ASP A 38 -4.46 12.87 0.26
C ASP A 38 -3.57 13.00 1.51
N VAL A 39 -2.40 13.63 1.34
CA VAL A 39 -1.30 13.58 2.31
C VAL A 39 -0.81 15.01 2.60
N PRO A 40 -0.63 15.38 3.87
CA PRO A 40 -0.02 16.67 4.19
C PRO A 40 1.49 16.62 3.91
N PHE A 41 2.02 17.72 3.38
CA PHE A 41 3.44 17.89 3.12
C PHE A 41 3.87 19.33 3.47
N LEU A 42 5.14 19.48 3.80
CA LEU A 42 5.78 20.76 4.04
C LEU A 42 6.36 21.30 2.74
N ASN A 43 5.93 22.49 2.33
CA ASN A 43 6.47 23.14 1.14
C ASN A 43 7.81 23.86 1.42
N SER A 44 8.44 24.40 0.37
CA SER A 44 9.72 25.14 0.49
C SER A 44 9.64 26.42 1.33
N ALA A 45 8.44 26.95 1.56
CA ALA A 45 8.19 28.09 2.43
C ALA A 45 7.94 27.68 3.90
N GLY A 46 8.03 26.39 4.23
CA GLY A 46 7.77 25.88 5.58
C GLY A 46 6.30 25.93 5.97
N SER A 47 5.39 25.98 5.00
CA SER A 47 3.94 25.93 5.24
C SER A 47 3.38 24.55 4.92
N ASP A 48 2.46 24.10 5.76
CA ASP A 48 1.74 22.84 5.59
C ASP A 48 0.74 22.98 4.44
N GLN A 49 0.84 22.07 3.47
CA GLN A 49 -0.06 21.95 2.34
C GLN A 49 -0.48 20.49 2.18
N ARG A 50 -1.47 20.22 1.34
CA ARG A 50 -1.94 18.87 1.05
C ARG A 50 -1.71 18.54 -0.42
N VAL A 51 -1.35 17.30 -0.70
CA VAL A 51 -1.14 16.78 -2.04
C VAL A 51 -1.92 15.50 -2.23
N GLN A 52 -2.50 15.33 -3.42
CA GLN A 52 -3.08 14.06 -3.85
C GLN A 52 -2.01 13.25 -4.60
N LEU A 53 -1.68 12.09 -4.03
CA LEU A 53 -0.68 11.17 -4.56
C LEU A 53 -1.36 9.91 -5.06
N THR A 54 -1.11 9.53 -6.31
CA THR A 54 -1.47 8.19 -6.77
C THR A 54 -0.44 7.19 -6.27
N VAL A 55 -0.89 6.08 -5.69
CA VAL A 55 -0.06 5.01 -5.12
C VAL A 55 -0.60 3.64 -5.51
N GLY A 56 0.27 2.63 -5.59
CA GLY A 56 -0.11 1.25 -5.90
C GLY A 56 0.55 0.67 -7.14
N TRP A 57 -0.10 -0.33 -7.74
CA TRP A 57 0.43 -1.12 -8.85
C TRP A 57 0.82 -0.27 -10.06
N GLY A 58 2.03 -0.50 -10.58
CA GLY A 58 2.57 0.23 -11.73
C GLY A 58 3.01 1.68 -11.43
N ILE A 59 2.94 2.11 -10.17
CA ILE A 59 3.31 3.47 -9.76
C ILE A 59 4.56 3.40 -8.88
N ALA A 60 5.66 3.99 -9.37
CA ALA A 60 6.89 4.10 -8.59
C ALA A 60 6.72 5.16 -7.49
N LEU A 61 6.83 4.74 -6.23
CA LEU A 61 6.87 5.59 -5.06
C LEU A 61 8.09 5.23 -4.21
N ASN A 62 8.90 6.23 -3.88
CA ASN A 62 10.09 6.08 -3.05
C ASN A 62 10.01 7.00 -1.83
N ALA A 63 10.62 6.60 -0.73
CA ALA A 63 10.79 7.44 0.46
C ALA A 63 12.28 7.53 0.81
N ILE A 64 12.79 8.74 1.03
CA ILE A 64 14.17 8.97 1.48
C ILE A 64 14.23 9.86 2.72
N TYR A 65 15.29 9.72 3.51
CA TYR A 65 15.59 10.63 4.60
C TYR A 65 16.38 11.83 4.07
N PRO A 66 15.86 13.06 4.15
CA PRO A 66 16.60 14.26 3.73
C PRO A 66 17.74 14.58 4.71
N VAL A 67 18.78 15.26 4.21
CA VAL A 67 19.98 15.62 4.98
C VAL A 67 19.67 16.61 6.12
N GLU A 68 18.73 17.51 5.88
CA GLU A 68 18.19 18.43 6.88
C GLU A 68 16.68 18.25 6.93
N SER A 69 16.14 18.10 8.14
CA SER A 69 14.68 18.06 8.34
C SER A 69 14.28 19.07 9.41
N PRO A 70 13.23 19.89 9.15
CA PRO A 70 12.62 20.73 10.17
C PRO A 70 11.86 19.87 11.20
N SER A 71 11.18 20.53 12.14
CA SER A 71 10.29 19.85 13.09
C SER A 71 9.32 18.92 12.38
N GLU A 72 9.03 17.79 13.01
CA GLU A 72 8.20 16.75 12.40
C GLU A 72 6.77 17.23 12.10
N LEU A 73 6.28 16.89 10.91
CA LEU A 73 4.90 17.09 10.49
C LEU A 73 4.06 15.91 10.97
N VAL A 74 3.18 16.15 11.94
CA VAL A 74 2.34 15.11 12.54
C VAL A 74 0.89 15.31 12.10
N ASP A 75 0.27 14.25 11.56
CA ASP A 75 -1.14 14.19 11.22
C ASP A 75 -1.66 12.77 11.50
N ASP A 76 -2.02 12.54 12.76
CA ASP A 76 -2.50 11.23 13.24
C ASP A 76 -3.75 10.76 12.48
N ALA A 77 -4.62 11.69 12.08
CA ALA A 77 -5.83 11.36 11.34
C ALA A 77 -5.51 10.78 9.96
N THR A 78 -4.54 11.36 9.25
CA THR A 78 -4.07 10.81 7.96
C THR A 78 -3.39 9.45 8.17
N VAL A 79 -2.59 9.29 9.22
CA VAL A 79 -1.90 8.03 9.55
C VAL A 79 -2.91 6.92 9.86
N ASP A 80 -3.88 7.19 10.73
CA ASP A 80 -4.89 6.21 11.14
C ASP A 80 -5.77 5.79 9.96
N HIS A 81 -6.20 6.75 9.13
CA HIS A 81 -6.97 6.44 7.93
C HIS A 81 -6.22 5.52 6.96
N LEU A 82 -4.92 5.78 6.72
CA LEU A 82 -4.11 4.93 5.85
C LEU A 82 -3.88 3.53 6.44
N LYS A 83 -3.72 3.43 7.76
CA LYS A 83 -3.62 2.15 8.46
C LYS A 83 -4.91 1.34 8.37
N ASP A 84 -6.07 1.98 8.54
CA ASP A 84 -7.38 1.34 8.44
C ASP A 84 -7.64 0.81 7.02
N GLU A 85 -7.36 1.62 6.00
CA GLU A 85 -7.48 1.22 4.59
C GLU A 85 -6.52 0.08 4.23
N THR A 86 -5.28 0.13 4.73
CA THR A 86 -4.30 -0.96 4.59
C THR A 86 -4.83 -2.25 5.23
N ALA A 87 -5.34 -2.16 6.45
CA ALA A 87 -5.87 -3.31 7.17
C ALA A 87 -7.12 -3.91 6.48
N ARG A 88 -7.94 -3.09 5.82
CA ARG A 88 -9.05 -3.58 5.01
C ARG A 88 -8.55 -4.38 3.80
N LEU A 89 -7.61 -3.82 3.05
CA LEU A 89 -7.03 -4.49 1.88
C LEU A 89 -6.37 -5.82 2.26
N VAL A 90 -5.57 -5.86 3.33
CA VAL A 90 -4.90 -7.09 3.77
C VAL A 90 -5.88 -8.19 4.22
N LYS A 91 -7.06 -7.82 4.74
CA LYS A 91 -8.10 -8.79 5.11
C LYS A 91 -8.84 -9.35 3.90
N GLU A 92 -9.02 -8.54 2.87
CA GLU A 92 -9.70 -8.89 1.63
C GLU A 92 -8.75 -9.58 0.63
N ALA A 93 -7.45 -9.43 0.84
CA ALA A 93 -6.41 -10.01 0.01
C ALA A 93 -6.58 -11.51 -0.15
N SER A 94 -6.65 -11.94 -1.42
CA SER A 94 -6.59 -13.37 -1.73
C SER A 94 -5.19 -13.90 -1.38
N PRO A 95 -5.05 -15.14 -0.89
CA PRO A 95 -3.74 -15.70 -0.61
C PRO A 95 -2.89 -15.61 -1.88
N SER A 96 -1.73 -14.95 -1.75
CA SER A 96 -0.72 -14.88 -2.81
C SER A 96 -0.53 -16.26 -3.44
N GLY A 97 -0.28 -16.32 -4.75
CA GLY A 97 0.02 -17.57 -5.45
C GLY A 97 1.23 -18.35 -4.88
N ASP A 98 2.07 -17.69 -4.07
CA ASP A 98 3.20 -18.28 -3.35
C ASP A 98 2.84 -18.81 -1.95
N ALA A 99 1.61 -18.56 -1.47
CA ALA A 99 1.12 -19.18 -0.25
C ALA A 99 0.89 -20.68 -0.53
N PRO A 100 1.41 -21.61 0.30
CA PRO A 100 1.08 -23.02 0.16
C PRO A 100 -0.43 -23.16 0.21
N PHE A 101 -0.99 -23.91 -0.74
CA PHE A 101 -2.43 -24.13 -0.84
C PHE A 101 -2.99 -24.52 0.54
N ALA A 102 -3.74 -23.62 1.16
CA ALA A 102 -4.49 -23.97 2.36
C ALA A 102 -5.65 -24.88 1.92
N GLU A 103 -5.81 -26.00 2.59
CA GLU A 103 -6.78 -27.07 2.25
C GLU A 103 -8.25 -26.65 2.01
N PRO A 104 -8.82 -25.54 2.56
CA PRO A 104 -10.21 -25.21 2.23
C PRO A 104 -10.46 -24.86 0.75
N ASN A 105 -9.41 -24.61 -0.05
CA ASN A 105 -9.56 -24.21 -1.46
C ASN A 105 -9.61 -25.38 -2.46
N VAL A 106 -9.67 -26.63 -1.98
CA VAL A 106 -9.70 -27.85 -2.83
C VAL A 106 -11.11 -28.46 -2.94
N ALA A 107 -12.13 -27.88 -2.28
CA ALA A 107 -13.48 -28.43 -2.21
C ALA A 107 -14.29 -28.37 -3.54
N TRP A 108 -13.70 -27.89 -4.64
CA TRP A 108 -14.35 -27.81 -5.95
C TRP A 108 -13.77 -28.75 -7.01
N LEU A 109 -12.87 -29.67 -6.64
CA LEU A 109 -12.55 -30.80 -7.52
C LEU A 109 -13.65 -31.86 -7.32
N PRO A 110 -14.50 -32.13 -8.32
CA PRO A 110 -15.29 -33.34 -8.26
C PRO A 110 -14.31 -34.53 -8.26
N ASP A 111 -14.25 -35.21 -7.12
CA ASP A 111 -13.86 -36.60 -7.05
C ASP A 111 -14.72 -37.35 -8.07
N GLN A 112 -14.12 -37.72 -9.21
CA GLN A 112 -14.35 -38.97 -9.94
C GLN A 112 -13.79 -38.90 -11.35
N CYS A 113 -12.59 -39.45 -11.51
CA CYS A 113 -12.27 -40.20 -12.71
C CYS A 113 -11.64 -41.51 -12.26
N SER A 114 -12.47 -42.44 -11.77
CA SER A 114 -12.06 -43.82 -11.56
C SER A 114 -11.79 -44.44 -12.91
N LEU A 115 -10.50 -44.63 -13.21
CA LEU A 115 -9.98 -45.21 -14.43
C LEU A 115 -10.14 -46.76 -14.38
N VAL A 116 -11.37 -47.26 -14.18
CA VAL A 116 -11.77 -48.66 -14.33
C VAL A 116 -13.28 -48.67 -14.60
N ASP A 117 -13.67 -48.61 -15.87
CA ASP A 117 -14.92 -49.12 -16.47
C ASP A 117 -15.24 -48.34 -17.76
N CYS A 118 -14.42 -48.57 -18.78
CA CYS A 118 -14.87 -48.44 -20.17
C CYS A 118 -14.64 -49.80 -20.83
N PHE A 119 -15.73 -50.56 -20.93
CA PHE A 119 -15.90 -51.72 -21.79
C PHE A 119 -15.69 -51.36 -23.26
#